data_AF-A0A919CFB5-F1
#
_entry.id   AF-A0A919CFB5-F1
#
_cell.length_a   1.000
_cell.length_b   1.000
_cell.length_c   1.000
_cell.angle_alpha   90.00
_cell.angle_beta   90.00
_cell.angle_gamma   90.00
#
_symmetry.space_group_name_H-M   'P 1'
#
loop_
_entity.id
_entity.type
_entity.pdbx_description
1 polymer ?
#
loop_
_entity_poly.entity_id
_entity_poly.type
_entity_poly.pdbx_seq_one_letter_code
_entity_poly.pdbx_strand_id
1 'polypeptide(L)'
;MSAEPISTGVRAVLDTPRGSRFTRTRTGARPPTREQCLLAQMEGNPRVAYRQAHGVLPAWMHLQAARVGERERQTRHAPEASEDTEGPWKPSPVPVHPQVPAVPRPRPAPDDGPPPPSRPGGPPQPSPLPPRPRSHRKPRRRSRACWHLLGYTLAAGLGALAHHLTPGLL
;
A
#
# COMPACT_ATOMS: atom_id res chain seq x y z
N MET A 1 -21.74 -48.67 20.60
CA MET A 1 -22.14 -47.31 20.14
C MET A 1 -22.26 -47.36 18.64
N SER A 2 -23.48 -47.43 18.12
CA SER A 2 -23.72 -47.59 16.68
C SER A 2 -23.69 -46.22 16.02
N ALA A 3 -22.79 -46.05 15.05
CA ALA A 3 -22.68 -44.82 14.29
C ALA A 3 -23.88 -44.72 13.32
N GLU A 4 -24.77 -43.77 13.58
CA GLU A 4 -25.85 -43.38 12.67
C GLU A 4 -25.28 -43.02 11.29
N PRO A 5 -25.86 -43.52 10.18
CA PRO A 5 -25.38 -43.23 8.85
C PRO A 5 -25.61 -41.75 8.53
N ILE A 6 -24.49 -41.01 8.40
CA ILE A 6 -24.49 -39.60 8.00
C ILE A 6 -25.35 -39.41 6.76
N SER A 7 -26.36 -38.54 6.86
CA SER A 7 -27.35 -38.33 5.80
C SER A 7 -26.69 -37.90 4.50
N THR A 8 -27.24 -38.38 3.38
CA THR A 8 -26.71 -38.19 2.02
C THR A 8 -26.53 -36.72 1.65
N GLY A 9 -27.35 -35.83 2.21
CA GLY A 9 -27.25 -34.38 2.02
C GLY A 9 -26.00 -33.76 2.67
N VAL A 10 -25.55 -34.30 3.81
CA VAL A 10 -24.32 -33.82 4.47
C VAL A 10 -23.09 -34.20 3.66
N ARG A 11 -23.05 -35.40 3.07
CA ARG A 11 -21.95 -35.78 2.14
C ARG A 11 -21.91 -34.87 0.92
N ALA A 12 -23.06 -34.60 0.30
CA ALA A 12 -23.11 -33.71 -0.86
C ALA A 12 -22.55 -32.30 -0.56
N VAL A 13 -22.85 -31.73 0.62
CA VAL A 13 -22.31 -30.43 1.05
C VAL A 13 -20.79 -30.51 1.29
N LEU A 14 -20.28 -31.61 1.83
CA LEU A 14 -18.85 -31.80 2.04
C LEU A 14 -18.09 -32.05 0.73
N ASP A 15 -18.70 -32.74 -0.22
CA ASP A 15 -18.13 -33.10 -1.52
C ASP A 15 -18.25 -31.97 -2.56
N THR A 16 -19.07 -30.94 -2.31
CA THR A 16 -19.09 -29.78 -3.22
C THR A 16 -17.68 -29.19 -3.34
N PRO A 17 -17.23 -28.84 -4.57
CA PRO A 17 -15.93 -28.24 -4.80
C PRO A 17 -15.87 -26.90 -4.08
N ARG A 18 -15.34 -26.93 -2.85
CA ARG A 18 -15.10 -25.73 -2.07
C ARG A 18 -14.14 -24.89 -2.89
N GLY A 19 -14.63 -23.74 -3.38
CA GLY A 19 -13.85 -22.85 -4.23
C GLY A 19 -12.46 -22.63 -3.63
N SER A 20 -11.45 -22.61 -4.49
CA SER A 20 -10.00 -22.51 -4.21
C SER A 20 -9.55 -21.29 -3.38
N ARG A 21 -10.48 -20.57 -2.78
CA ARG A 21 -10.26 -19.33 -2.03
C ARG A 21 -9.55 -19.54 -0.69
N PHE A 22 -9.51 -20.78 -0.19
CA PHE A 22 -8.92 -21.11 1.11
C PHE A 22 -7.67 -22.00 1.03
N THR A 23 -7.36 -22.57 -0.15
CA THR A 23 -6.10 -23.29 -0.40
C THR A 23 -4.98 -22.33 -0.74
N ARG A 24 -4.72 -21.36 0.16
CA ARG A 24 -3.40 -20.74 0.20
C ARG A 24 -2.53 -21.60 1.09
N THR A 25 -2.18 -22.79 0.60
CA THR A 25 -1.04 -23.50 1.17
C THR A 25 0.15 -22.58 0.96
N ARG A 26 0.68 -22.12 2.08
CA ARG A 26 1.92 -21.38 2.21
C ARG A 26 3.05 -22.32 1.80
N THR A 27 3.18 -22.58 0.50
CA THR A 27 4.41 -23.14 -0.06
C THR A 27 5.51 -22.19 0.39
N GLY A 28 6.55 -22.69 1.06
CA GLY A 28 7.57 -21.92 1.81
C GLY A 28 8.39 -20.91 0.99
N ALA A 29 7.97 -20.55 -0.22
CA ALA A 29 8.50 -19.42 -0.95
C ALA A 29 8.20 -18.13 -0.17
N ARG A 30 9.27 -17.45 0.25
CA ARG A 30 9.20 -16.08 0.75
C ARG A 30 8.41 -15.28 -0.30
N PRO A 31 7.33 -14.57 0.09
CA PRO A 31 6.57 -13.79 -0.87
C PRO A 31 7.53 -12.82 -1.56
N PRO A 32 7.44 -12.67 -2.90
CA PRO A 32 8.33 -11.79 -3.63
C PRO A 32 8.26 -10.41 -3.01
N THR A 33 9.43 -9.82 -2.80
CA THR A 33 9.49 -8.45 -2.30
C THR A 33 8.80 -7.53 -3.29
N ARG A 34 8.26 -6.41 -2.81
CA ARG A 34 7.60 -5.42 -3.68
C ARG A 34 8.51 -5.00 -4.85
N GLU A 35 9.82 -4.95 -4.61
CA GLU A 35 10.84 -4.66 -5.63
C GLU A 35 10.91 -5.76 -6.69
N GLN A 36 10.94 -7.03 -6.30
CA GLN A 36 10.89 -8.16 -7.24
C GLN A 36 9.61 -8.15 -8.08
N CYS A 37 8.45 -7.83 -7.50
CA CYS A 37 7.21 -7.70 -8.27
C CYS A 37 7.27 -6.56 -9.30
N LEU A 38 7.86 -5.42 -8.94
CA LEU A 38 8.03 -4.29 -9.86
C LEU A 38 9.01 -4.61 -10.99
N LEU A 39 10.10 -5.31 -10.68
CA LEU A 39 11.07 -5.75 -11.69
C LEU A 39 10.46 -6.79 -12.63
N ALA A 40 9.68 -7.76 -12.11
CA ALA A 40 8.94 -8.71 -12.93
C ALA A 40 7.91 -8.02 -13.83
N GLN A 41 7.25 -6.96 -13.35
CA GLN A 41 6.37 -6.15 -14.19
C GLN A 41 7.12 -5.42 -15.33
N MET A 42 8.42 -5.20 -15.18
CA MET A 42 9.29 -4.54 -16.17
C MET A 42 10.11 -5.52 -17.01
N GLU A 43 9.88 -6.82 -16.90
CA GLU A 43 10.67 -7.91 -17.50
C GLU A 43 10.80 -7.81 -19.04
N GLY A 44 9.87 -7.13 -19.71
CA GLY A 44 9.94 -6.88 -21.16
C GLY A 44 10.63 -5.60 -21.60
N ASN A 45 11.20 -4.80 -20.69
CA ASN A 45 11.78 -3.50 -21.05
C ASN A 45 13.30 -3.62 -21.33
N PRO A 46 13.75 -3.49 -22.59
CA PRO A 46 15.16 -3.68 -22.94
C PRO A 46 16.09 -2.68 -22.24
N ARG A 47 15.60 -1.47 -21.92
CA ARG A 47 16.38 -0.48 -21.17
C ARG A 47 16.59 -0.88 -19.71
N VAL A 48 15.64 -1.60 -19.12
CA VAL A 48 15.75 -2.10 -17.74
C VAL A 48 16.67 -3.31 -17.70
N ALA A 49 16.55 -4.23 -18.66
CA ALA A 49 17.45 -5.36 -18.80
C ALA A 49 18.92 -4.90 -19.00
N TYR A 50 19.15 -3.95 -19.90
CA TYR A 50 20.48 -3.36 -20.10
C TYR A 50 21.04 -2.74 -18.81
N ARG A 51 20.21 -1.95 -18.10
CA ARG A 51 20.59 -1.32 -16.83
C ARG A 51 20.94 -2.33 -15.75
N GLN A 52 20.17 -3.41 -15.62
CA GLN A 52 20.46 -4.50 -14.67
C GLN A 52 21.77 -5.22 -15.03
N ALA A 53 21.96 -5.55 -16.31
CA ALA A 53 23.19 -6.20 -16.78
C ALA A 53 24.45 -5.35 -16.53
N HIS A 54 24.31 -4.02 -16.50
CA HIS A 54 25.41 -3.08 -16.26
C HIS A 54 25.43 -2.52 -14.83
N GLY A 55 24.62 -3.06 -13.91
CA GLY A 55 24.57 -2.63 -12.51
C GLY A 55 24.03 -1.21 -12.27
N VAL A 56 23.44 -0.56 -13.27
CA VAL A 56 22.89 0.80 -13.17
C VAL A 56 21.46 0.73 -12.63
N LEU A 57 21.29 0.91 -11.32
CA LEU A 57 19.96 0.97 -10.72
C LEU A 57 19.21 2.25 -11.14
N PRO A 58 17.88 2.18 -11.35
CA PRO A 58 17.05 3.37 -11.53
C PRO A 58 17.11 4.31 -10.31
N ALA A 59 17.06 5.63 -10.55
CA ALA A 59 17.13 6.66 -9.51
C ALA A 59 16.14 6.48 -8.33
N TRP A 60 14.94 5.95 -8.61
CA TRP A 60 13.93 5.71 -7.60
C TRP A 60 14.33 4.61 -6.58
N MET A 61 15.18 3.65 -6.97
CA MET A 61 15.65 2.60 -6.06
C MET A 61 16.60 3.18 -5.00
N HIS A 62 17.45 4.15 -5.36
CA HIS A 62 18.30 4.84 -4.39
C HIS A 62 17.46 5.59 -3.33
N LEU A 63 16.39 6.27 -3.77
CA LEU A 63 15.44 6.94 -2.87
C LEU A 63 14.70 5.96 -1.97
N GLN A 64 14.48 4.72 -2.42
CA GLN A 64 13.84 3.68 -1.62
C GLN A 64 14.83 3.13 -0.58
N ALA A 65 16.06 2.82 -0.98
CA ALA A 65 17.13 2.38 -0.09
C ALA A 65 17.41 3.40 1.01
N ALA A 66 17.48 4.69 0.67
CA ALA A 66 17.63 5.78 1.63
C ALA A 66 16.48 5.80 2.65
N ARG A 67 15.23 5.67 2.19
CA ARG A 67 14.06 5.61 3.06
C ARG A 67 14.04 4.39 3.99
N VAL A 68 14.48 3.22 3.49
CA VAL A 68 14.58 2.02 4.33
C VAL A 68 15.66 2.21 5.40
N GLY A 69 16.83 2.73 5.03
CA GLY A 69 17.90 3.01 5.98
C GLY A 69 17.52 4.05 7.03
N GLU A 70 16.78 5.09 6.65
CA GLU A 70 16.26 6.09 7.58
C GLU A 70 15.25 5.48 8.56
N ARG A 71 14.33 4.64 8.07
CA ARG A 71 13.37 3.94 8.92
C ARG A 71 14.06 2.98 9.90
N GLU A 72 15.09 2.28 9.45
CA GLU A 72 15.85 1.36 10.31
C GLU A 72 16.60 2.12 11.40
N ARG A 73 17.22 3.26 11.08
CA ARG A 73 17.84 4.17 12.06
C ARG A 73 16.80 4.68 13.06
N GLN A 74 15.63 5.12 12.59
CA GLN A 74 14.54 5.56 13.46
C GLN A 74 14.06 4.43 14.38
N THR A 75 14.00 3.19 13.89
CA THR A 75 13.58 2.03 14.70
C THR A 75 14.63 1.70 15.77
N ARG A 76 15.92 1.84 15.46
CA ARG A 76 17.02 1.60 16.42
C ARG A 76 17.19 2.71 17.46
N HIS A 77 16.81 3.95 17.11
CA HIS A 77 16.89 5.10 18.00
C HIS A 77 15.55 5.47 18.64
N ALA A 78 14.48 4.72 18.39
CA ALA A 78 13.27 4.82 19.17
C ALA A 78 13.62 4.36 20.60
N PRO A 79 13.63 5.25 21.61
CA PRO A 79 13.70 4.78 22.98
C PRO A 79 12.52 3.81 23.15
N GLU A 80 12.75 2.66 23.77
CA GLU A 80 11.67 1.80 24.23
C GLU A 80 10.77 2.70 25.08
N ALA A 81 9.69 3.18 24.48
CA ALA A 81 8.71 4.00 25.14
C ALA A 81 8.02 3.05 26.10
N SER A 82 8.57 3.02 27.31
CA SER A 82 7.93 2.74 28.59
C SER A 82 6.44 2.45 28.43
N GLU A 83 6.05 1.22 28.75
CA GLU A 83 4.71 0.64 28.65
C GLU A 83 3.59 1.39 29.42
N ASP A 84 3.86 2.57 29.97
CA ASP A 84 2.95 3.33 30.82
C ASP A 84 2.56 4.68 30.18
N THR A 85 1.81 4.70 29.08
CA THR A 85 0.89 5.84 28.82
C THR A 85 -0.24 5.46 27.86
N GLU A 86 -1.36 4.95 28.38
CA GLU A 86 -2.66 5.08 27.72
C GLU A 86 -3.10 6.56 27.75
N GLY A 87 -2.46 7.38 26.90
CA GLY A 87 -2.89 8.74 26.63
C GLY A 87 -3.76 8.77 25.37
N PRO A 88 -4.80 9.63 25.30
CA PRO A 88 -5.57 9.83 24.08
C PRO A 88 -4.62 10.28 22.96
N TRP A 89 -4.58 9.49 21.88
CA TRP A 89 -3.74 9.72 20.70
C TRP A 89 -3.82 11.19 20.25
N LYS A 90 -2.77 11.98 20.56
CA LYS A 90 -2.62 13.31 19.97
C LYS A 90 -2.25 13.12 18.50
N PRO A 91 -3.02 13.65 17.54
CA PRO A 91 -2.63 13.61 16.14
C PRO A 91 -1.27 14.30 16.00
N SER A 92 -0.35 13.66 15.29
CA SER A 92 0.96 14.23 15.00
C SER A 92 0.80 15.64 14.43
N PRO A 93 1.61 16.61 14.87
CA PRO A 93 1.51 17.98 14.37
C PRO A 93 1.63 17.95 12.84
N VAL A 94 0.63 18.54 12.18
CA VAL A 94 0.64 18.72 10.72
C VAL A 94 1.93 19.48 10.39
N PRO A 95 2.78 18.99 9.47
CA PRO A 95 3.95 19.74 9.03
C PRO A 95 3.47 21.09 8.53
N VAL A 96 3.81 22.16 9.26
CA VAL A 96 3.54 23.53 8.84
C VAL A 96 4.43 23.76 7.62
N HIS A 97 3.86 23.56 6.43
CA HIS A 97 4.56 23.97 5.21
C HIS A 97 4.75 25.48 5.32
N PRO A 98 6.00 25.99 5.27
CA PRO A 98 6.22 27.42 5.20
C PRO A 98 5.46 27.93 3.98
N GLN A 99 4.56 28.90 4.21
CA GLN A 99 3.84 29.59 3.16
C GLN A 99 4.89 30.23 2.25
N VAL A 100 5.15 29.61 1.10
CA VAL A 100 6.02 30.20 0.09
C VAL A 100 5.33 31.49 -0.34
N PRO A 101 5.94 32.67 -0.16
CA PRO A 101 5.36 33.92 -0.63
C PRO A 101 5.02 33.75 -2.10
N ALA A 102 3.78 34.04 -2.47
CA ALA A 102 3.32 33.95 -3.85
C ALA A 102 4.06 35.03 -4.65
N VAL A 103 5.27 34.73 -5.12
CA VAL A 103 6.02 35.60 -6.01
C VAL A 103 5.19 35.68 -7.30
N PRO A 104 4.65 36.85 -7.66
CA PRO A 104 3.94 37.01 -8.91
C PRO A 104 4.92 36.68 -10.03
N ARG A 105 4.58 35.70 -10.87
CA ARG A 105 5.41 35.34 -12.01
C ARG A 105 5.63 36.59 -12.85
N PRO A 106 6.88 36.94 -13.21
CA PRO A 106 7.13 38.05 -14.12
C PRO A 106 6.32 37.83 -15.39
N ARG A 107 5.52 38.85 -15.76
CA ARG A 107 4.76 38.81 -17.01
C ARG A 107 5.77 38.74 -18.16
N PRO A 108 5.56 37.89 -19.17
CA PRO A 108 6.31 37.99 -20.42
C PRO A 108 6.23 39.44 -20.92
N ALA A 109 7.38 40.01 -21.29
CA ALA A 109 7.41 41.35 -21.88
C ALA A 109 6.51 41.37 -23.13
N PRO A 110 5.81 42.48 -23.42
CA PRO A 110 5.18 42.67 -24.71
C PRO A 110 6.21 42.42 -25.80
N ASP A 111 5.93 41.43 -26.65
CA ASP A 111 6.82 41.04 -27.74
C ASP A 111 6.70 42.14 -28.81
N ASP A 112 7.58 43.14 -28.78
CA ASP A 112 7.64 44.25 -29.77
C ASP A 112 8.23 43.79 -31.12
N GLY A 113 8.30 42.47 -31.36
CA GLY A 113 8.74 41.89 -32.62
C GLY A 113 7.68 42.04 -33.71
N PRO A 114 8.09 42.14 -34.99
CA PRO A 114 7.17 42.08 -36.11
C PRO A 114 6.34 40.77 -36.03
N PRO A 115 5.05 40.81 -36.40
CA PRO A 115 4.20 39.63 -36.34
C PRO A 115 4.83 38.48 -37.15
N PRO A 116 4.84 37.25 -36.62
CA PRO A 116 5.40 36.12 -37.35
C PRO A 116 4.64 35.92 -38.68
N PRO A 117 5.32 35.50 -39.75
CA PRO A 117 4.66 35.21 -41.02
C PRO A 117 3.56 34.16 -40.81
N SER A 118 2.38 34.42 -41.38
CA SER A 118 1.22 33.56 -41.28
C SER A 118 1.56 32.15 -41.76
N ARG A 119 1.61 31.17 -40.84
CA ARG A 119 1.88 29.78 -41.21
C ARG A 119 0.76 29.29 -42.16
N PRO A 120 1.09 28.61 -43.28
CA PRO A 120 0.08 27.96 -44.10
C PRO A 120 -0.66 26.90 -43.27
N GLY A 121 -1.99 26.87 -43.42
CA GLY A 121 -2.95 26.17 -42.56
C GLY A 121 -2.51 24.76 -42.19
N GLY A 122 -2.12 24.58 -40.92
CA GLY A 122 -1.96 23.26 -40.33
C GLY A 122 -3.31 22.57 -40.18
N PRO A 123 -3.34 21.23 -40.08
CA PRO A 123 -4.57 20.48 -39.87
C PRO A 123 -5.30 20.98 -38.62
N PRO A 124 -6.65 20.95 -38.61
CA PRO A 124 -7.44 21.47 -37.50
C PRO A 124 -7.00 20.79 -36.20
N GLN A 125 -6.63 21.59 -35.20
CA GLN A 125 -6.32 21.08 -33.87
C GLN A 125 -7.56 20.40 -33.28
N PRO A 126 -7.44 19.22 -32.67
CA PRO A 126 -8.56 18.56 -32.02
C PRO A 126 -9.08 19.44 -30.88
N SER A 127 -10.39 19.68 -30.88
CA SER A 127 -11.09 20.48 -29.87
C SER A 127 -10.71 20.06 -28.44
N PRO A 128 -10.58 21.02 -27.50
CA PRO A 128 -10.28 20.69 -26.11
C PRO A 128 -11.36 19.76 -25.55
N LEU A 129 -10.93 18.58 -25.10
CA LEU A 129 -11.81 17.58 -24.51
C LEU A 129 -12.54 18.18 -23.29
N PRO A 130 -13.82 17.81 -23.08
CA PRO A 130 -14.60 18.33 -21.96
C PRO A 130 -13.94 17.99 -20.62
N PRO A 131 -14.04 18.88 -19.61
CA PRO A 131 -13.45 18.66 -18.30
C PRO A 131 -14.04 17.41 -17.65
N ARG A 132 -13.16 16.45 -17.33
CA ARG A 132 -13.55 15.20 -16.66
C ARG A 132 -14.26 15.51 -15.32
N PRO A 133 -15.42 14.90 -15.04
CA PRO A 133 -16.08 15.07 -13.75
C PRO A 133 -15.16 14.60 -12.63
N ARG A 134 -14.92 15.49 -11.66
CA ARG A 134 -14.08 15.23 -10.48
C ARG A 134 -14.64 14.01 -9.77
N SER A 135 -13.88 12.91 -9.77
CA SER A 135 -14.28 11.67 -9.13
C SER A 135 -14.56 11.92 -7.65
N HIS A 136 -15.77 11.61 -7.20
CA HIS A 136 -16.10 11.46 -5.79
C HIS A 136 -15.11 10.47 -5.16
N ARG A 137 -14.25 10.97 -4.25
CA ARG A 137 -13.37 10.12 -3.45
C ARG A 137 -14.25 9.14 -2.67
N LYS A 138 -14.19 7.86 -3.04
CA LYS A 138 -14.88 6.79 -2.31
C LYS A 138 -14.48 6.83 -0.83
N PRO A 139 -15.42 6.63 0.11
CA PRO A 139 -15.10 6.53 1.53
C PRO A 139 -14.14 5.37 1.73
N ARG A 140 -12.97 5.68 2.29
CA ARG A 140 -11.91 4.70 2.58
C ARG A 140 -12.46 3.65 3.55
N ARG A 141 -12.72 2.45 3.04
CA ARG A 141 -13.04 1.24 3.82
C ARG A 141 -11.81 0.73 4.61
N ARG A 142 -11.22 1.56 5.47
CA ARG A 142 -10.07 1.18 6.34
C ARG A 142 -10.49 0.45 7.62
N SER A 143 -11.78 0.45 7.95
CA SER A 143 -12.26 -0.05 9.24
C SER A 143 -12.18 -1.58 9.40
N ARG A 144 -12.45 -2.39 8.37
CA ARG A 144 -12.64 -3.84 8.54
C ARG A 144 -11.38 -4.62 8.97
N ALA A 145 -10.20 -4.23 8.48
CA ALA A 145 -8.96 -4.92 8.86
C ALA A 145 -8.55 -4.63 10.30
N CYS A 146 -8.85 -3.43 10.81
CA CYS A 146 -8.54 -3.05 12.20
C CYS A 146 -9.34 -3.90 13.21
N TRP A 147 -10.62 -4.14 12.93
CA TRP A 147 -11.48 -4.97 13.77
C TRP A 147 -11.02 -6.42 13.87
N HIS A 148 -10.49 -7.00 12.79
CA HIS A 148 -9.98 -8.37 12.84
C HIS A 148 -8.70 -8.51 13.66
N LEU A 149 -7.81 -7.51 13.62
CA LEU A 149 -6.62 -7.48 14.47
C LEU A 149 -6.99 -7.38 15.95
N LEU A 150 -7.90 -6.45 16.29
CA LEU A 150 -8.37 -6.26 17.66
C LEU A 150 -9.05 -7.54 18.20
N GLY A 151 -9.87 -8.20 17.39
CA GLY A 151 -10.52 -9.46 17.79
C GLY A 151 -9.52 -10.60 18.03
N TYR A 152 -8.48 -10.71 17.20
CA TYR A 152 -7.48 -11.75 17.33
C TYR A 152 -6.59 -11.57 18.58
N THR A 153 -6.19 -10.34 18.88
CA THR A 153 -5.40 -10.03 20.09
C THR A 153 -6.20 -10.33 21.36
N LEU A 154 -7.50 -10.02 21.37
CA LEU A 154 -8.38 -10.26 22.52
C LEU A 154 -8.59 -11.78 22.74
N ALA A 155 -8.82 -12.53 21.66
CA ALA A 155 -8.94 -13.98 21.74
C ALA A 155 -7.65 -14.67 22.22
N ALA A 156 -6.49 -14.22 21.71
CA ALA A 156 -5.20 -14.75 22.15
C ALA A 156 -4.91 -14.44 23.62
N GLY A 157 -5.22 -13.21 24.07
CA GLY A 157 -5.06 -12.81 25.47
C GLY A 157 -5.95 -13.61 26.43
N LEU A 158 -7.23 -13.81 26.08
CA LEU A 158 -8.15 -14.63 26.88
C LEU A 158 -7.72 -16.10 26.95
N GLY A 159 -7.24 -16.66 25.84
CA GLY A 159 -6.71 -18.02 25.82
C GLY A 159 -5.49 -18.19 26.72
N ALA A 160 -4.55 -17.25 26.69
CA ALA A 160 -3.38 -17.25 27.57
C ALA A 160 -3.78 -17.13 29.05
N LEU A 161 -4.69 -16.20 29.39
CA LEU A 161 -5.20 -16.06 30.75
C LEU A 161 -5.91 -17.32 31.26
N ALA A 162 -6.75 -17.94 30.43
CA ALA A 162 -7.41 -19.20 30.78
C ALA A 162 -6.38 -20.31 31.05
N HIS A 163 -5.36 -20.43 30.20
CA HIS A 163 -4.27 -21.40 30.40
C HIS A 163 -3.49 -21.16 31.69
N HIS A 164 -3.29 -19.90 32.12
CA HIS A 164 -2.60 -19.58 33.35
C HIS A 164 -3.47 -19.73 34.62
N LEU A 165 -4.80 -19.69 34.51
CA LEU A 165 -5.72 -19.89 35.64
C LEU A 165 -6.15 -21.35 35.83
N THR A 166 -6.03 -22.18 34.79
CA THR A 166 -6.37 -23.62 34.85
C THR A 166 -5.52 -24.44 35.84
N PRO A 167 -4.20 -24.22 36.03
CA PRO A 167 -3.39 -25.04 36.94
C PRO A 167 -3.65 -24.80 38.44
N GLY A 168 -4.52 -23.86 38.82
CA GLY A 168 -4.89 -23.61 40.22
C GLY A 168 -6.21 -24.25 40.68
N LEU A 169 -6.88 -25.01 39.80
CA LEU A 169 -8.22 -25.59 40.03
C LEU A 169 -8.23 -27.14 40.02
N LEU A 170 -7.07 -27.78 39.99
CA LEU A 170 -6.88 -29.23 40.15
C LEU A 170 -6.16 -29.54 41.45
#